data_AF-A0A545B1N0-F1
#
_entry.id   AF-A0A545B1N0-F1
#
_cell.length_a   1.000
_cell.length_b   1.000
_cell.length_c   1.000
_cell.angle_alpha   90.00
_cell.angle_beta   90.00
_cell.angle_gamma   90.00
#
_symmetry.space_group_name_H-M   'P 1'
#
loop_
_entity.id
_entity.type
_entity.pdbx_description
1 polymer ?
#
loop_
_entity_poly.entity_id
_entity_poly.type
_entity_poly.pdbx_seq_one_letter_code
_entity_poly.pdbx_strand_id
1 'polypeptide(L)'
;MQKFFSESKDFIGSAGVEYPIVDDDFKQRYLKSFLRPKGKEFRDIQPSQKRSLDRLLLNVRESSAENIFLSCEELTNEQDFSLSAGDLKGLADYIKGMRREVKILVYLREPAAYYLSRMQESIKSQPGIILPSEFDAKLLWVVEQYEIAFGVKADVRAFVRENLVSGDIVTDVLDFVCSGVGPSSLSVPSKPTNESLSGEVMFALDVLRRYPAQAGRSVQSGNTGIRQLWRLLDRFDRQIGPPSKPKLYAQAAQQVSEAASQDLIILKNRYGVEFPAYAPLYDVEAPAVDDRISDVEGIVPVDRSRAFALMGMVVDHGIRVAMEAKK
;
A
#
# COMPACT_ATOMS: atom_id res chain seq x y z
N MET A 1 -4.23 -0.96 10.87
CA MET A 1 -4.38 -2.40 11.13
C MET A 1 -3.13 -3.02 11.74
N GLN A 2 -2.09 -3.38 10.98
CA GLN A 2 -0.90 -4.12 11.50
C GLN A 2 -0.26 -3.51 12.76
N LYS A 3 -0.16 -2.16 12.82
CA LYS A 3 0.35 -1.46 14.01
C LYS A 3 -0.52 -1.67 15.26
N PHE A 4 -1.86 -1.68 15.10
CA PHE A 4 -2.77 -2.00 16.20
C PHE A 4 -2.56 -3.43 16.69
N PHE A 5 -2.41 -4.39 15.76
CA PHE A 5 -2.15 -5.79 16.12
C PHE A 5 -0.84 -5.96 16.89
N SER A 6 0.17 -5.17 16.55
CA SER A 6 1.43 -5.11 17.28
C SER A 6 1.29 -4.50 18.68
N GLU A 7 0.63 -3.34 18.79
CA GLU A 7 0.44 -2.62 20.05
C GLU A 7 -0.54 -3.31 21.02
N SER A 8 -1.39 -4.21 20.51
CA SER A 8 -2.47 -4.86 21.28
C SER A 8 -2.29 -6.39 21.37
N LYS A 9 -1.04 -6.88 21.34
CA LYS A 9 -0.74 -8.32 21.28
C LYS A 9 -1.44 -9.13 22.38
N ASP A 10 -1.36 -8.70 23.63
CA ASP A 10 -1.92 -9.46 24.76
C ASP A 10 -3.45 -9.57 24.68
N PHE A 11 -4.09 -8.47 24.26
CA PHE A 11 -5.53 -8.42 24.05
C PHE A 11 -5.97 -9.36 22.93
N ILE A 12 -5.25 -9.36 21.80
CA ILE A 12 -5.53 -10.24 20.66
C ILE A 12 -5.25 -11.71 21.02
N GLY A 13 -4.20 -11.97 21.80
CA GLY A 13 -3.90 -13.28 22.38
C GLY A 13 -5.02 -13.81 23.26
N SER A 14 -5.63 -12.95 24.09
CA SER A 14 -6.79 -13.31 24.92
C SER A 14 -8.04 -13.68 24.10
N ALA A 15 -8.13 -13.19 22.86
CA ALA A 15 -9.17 -13.55 21.89
C ALA A 15 -8.81 -14.81 21.08
N GLY A 16 -7.74 -15.53 21.43
CA GLY A 16 -7.33 -16.76 20.76
C GLY A 16 -6.58 -16.56 19.45
N VAL A 17 -6.00 -15.37 19.22
CA VAL A 17 -5.26 -15.04 18.00
C VAL A 17 -3.80 -14.69 18.31
N GLU A 18 -2.86 -15.32 17.60
CA GLU A 18 -1.46 -14.90 17.59
C GLU A 18 -1.21 -14.01 16.38
N TYR A 19 -0.68 -12.82 16.62
CA TYR A 19 -0.06 -11.99 15.59
C TYR A 19 1.46 -12.00 15.78
N PRO A 20 2.20 -12.90 15.11
CA PRO A 20 3.61 -13.08 15.39
C PRO A 20 4.40 -11.87 14.88
N ILE A 21 5.17 -11.26 15.78
CA ILE A 21 6.11 -10.17 15.48
C ILE A 21 7.51 -10.76 15.58
N VAL A 22 8.30 -10.61 14.52
CA VAL A 22 9.69 -11.07 14.48
C VAL A 22 10.57 -9.86 14.15
N ASP A 23 11.63 -9.66 14.93
CA ASP A 23 12.61 -8.57 14.74
C ASP A 23 11.96 -7.17 14.71
N ASP A 24 10.93 -6.96 15.56
CA ASP A 24 10.09 -5.75 15.62
C ASP A 24 9.39 -5.39 14.29
N ASP A 25 9.38 -6.31 13.32
CA ASP A 25 8.79 -6.10 12.01
C ASP A 25 7.30 -6.48 12.03
N PHE A 26 6.48 -5.59 12.59
CA PHE A 26 5.03 -5.73 12.61
C PHE A 26 4.39 -5.76 11.21
N LYS A 27 5.14 -5.45 10.15
CA LYS A 27 4.68 -5.58 8.75
C LYS A 27 4.88 -6.98 8.18
N GLN A 28 5.59 -7.85 8.90
CA GLN A 28 5.89 -9.21 8.50
C GLN A 28 6.56 -9.31 7.11
N ARG A 29 7.46 -8.36 6.81
CA ARG A 29 8.11 -8.25 5.49
C ARG A 29 9.05 -9.41 5.20
N TYR A 30 9.42 -10.20 6.21
CA TYR A 30 10.12 -11.46 5.99
C TYR A 30 9.32 -12.44 5.12
N LEU A 31 7.98 -12.38 5.10
CA LEU A 31 7.15 -13.24 4.23
C LEU A 31 7.37 -12.95 2.74
N LYS A 32 7.83 -11.74 2.37
CA LYS A 32 8.12 -11.43 0.97
C LYS A 32 9.31 -12.20 0.42
N SER A 33 10.12 -12.87 1.26
CA SER A 33 11.23 -13.70 0.79
C SER A 33 10.76 -14.91 -0.03
N PHE A 34 9.47 -15.25 0.05
CA PHE A 34 8.86 -16.28 -0.78
C PHE A 34 8.54 -15.78 -2.20
N LEU A 35 8.45 -14.47 -2.40
CA LEU A 35 8.24 -13.89 -3.72
C LEU A 35 9.55 -13.90 -4.51
N ARG A 36 9.49 -14.45 -5.72
CA ARG A 36 10.65 -14.63 -6.60
C ARG A 36 10.80 -13.41 -7.49
N PRO A 37 11.97 -12.73 -7.50
CA PRO A 37 12.35 -11.96 -8.67
C PRO A 37 12.46 -12.92 -9.87
N LYS A 38 11.95 -12.51 -11.05
CA LYS A 38 12.10 -13.31 -12.29
C LYS A 38 13.56 -13.77 -12.44
N GLY A 39 13.77 -15.09 -12.52
CA GLY A 39 15.09 -15.71 -12.72
C GLY A 39 15.89 -16.07 -11.46
N LYS A 40 15.34 -15.98 -10.25
CA LYS A 40 16.02 -16.45 -9.02
C LYS A 40 15.38 -17.71 -8.42
N GLU A 41 16.20 -18.59 -7.85
CA GLU A 41 15.75 -19.81 -7.16
C GLU A 41 15.44 -19.56 -5.68
N PHE A 42 14.60 -20.42 -5.09
CA PHE A 42 14.23 -20.39 -3.67
C PHE A 42 15.43 -20.52 -2.71
N ARG A 43 16.56 -21.04 -3.19
CA ARG A 43 17.78 -21.23 -2.39
C ARG A 43 18.48 -19.91 -2.02
N ASP A 44 18.04 -18.79 -2.58
CA ASP A 44 18.65 -17.46 -2.38
C ASP A 44 18.00 -16.65 -1.24
N ILE A 45 17.16 -17.25 -0.39
CA ILE A 45 16.65 -16.56 0.81
C ILE A 45 17.85 -16.16 1.67
N GLN A 46 17.95 -14.85 1.95
CA GLN A 46 19.06 -14.31 2.72
C GLN A 46 19.11 -14.94 4.12
N PRO A 47 20.30 -15.21 4.69
CA PRO A 47 20.41 -15.79 6.03
C PRO A 47 19.67 -15.02 7.13
N SER A 48 19.55 -13.69 7.01
CA SER A 48 18.73 -12.88 7.90
C SER A 48 17.24 -13.22 7.78
N GLN A 49 16.71 -13.29 6.57
CA GLN A 49 15.30 -13.64 6.31
C GLN A 49 15.00 -15.07 6.78
N LYS A 50 15.90 -16.02 6.53
CA LYS A 50 15.77 -17.39 7.03
C LYS A 50 15.66 -17.42 8.55
N ARG A 51 16.51 -16.67 9.26
CA ARG A 51 16.42 -16.55 10.73
C ARG A 51 15.08 -15.99 11.19
N SER A 52 14.54 -14.98 10.50
CA SER A 52 13.22 -14.44 10.82
C SER A 52 12.11 -15.47 10.58
N LEU A 53 12.20 -16.27 9.51
CA LEU A 53 11.27 -17.37 9.24
C LEU A 53 11.37 -18.50 10.27
N ASP A 54 12.57 -18.85 10.71
CA ASP A 54 12.77 -19.87 11.76
C ASP A 54 12.19 -19.38 13.10
N ARG A 55 12.34 -18.09 13.43
CA ARG A 55 11.71 -17.45 14.60
C ARG A 55 10.19 -17.44 14.50
N LEU A 56 9.63 -17.14 13.31
CA LEU A 56 8.19 -17.22 13.09
C LEU A 56 7.66 -18.63 13.39
N LEU A 57 8.33 -19.67 12.86
CA LEU A 57 7.95 -21.06 13.12
C LEU A 57 7.97 -21.39 14.62
N LEU A 58 8.98 -20.90 15.34
CA LEU A 58 9.08 -21.09 16.79
C LEU A 58 7.90 -20.42 17.50
N ASN A 59 7.64 -19.13 17.23
CA ASN A 59 6.52 -18.39 17.80
C ASN A 59 5.17 -19.11 17.57
N VAL A 60 4.94 -19.62 16.35
CA VAL A 60 3.70 -20.30 15.98
C VAL A 60 3.57 -21.69 16.66
N ARG A 61 4.69 -22.35 16.96
CA ARG A 61 4.71 -23.63 17.69
C ARG A 61 4.52 -23.47 19.19
N GLU A 62 5.07 -22.41 19.76
CA GLU A 62 4.97 -22.11 21.20
C GLU A 62 3.64 -21.42 21.56
N SER A 63 2.98 -20.80 20.58
CA SER A 63 1.68 -20.16 20.79
C SER A 63 0.57 -21.18 21.02
N SER A 64 -0.20 -20.99 22.10
CA SER A 64 -1.44 -21.71 22.39
C SER A 64 -2.67 -21.10 21.69
N ALA A 65 -2.49 -20.07 20.86
CA ALA A 65 -3.58 -19.44 20.14
C ALA A 65 -4.20 -20.41 19.14
N GLU A 66 -5.53 -20.37 19.04
CA GLU A 66 -6.30 -21.17 18.09
C GLU A 66 -6.03 -20.72 16.65
N ASN A 67 -5.91 -19.41 16.46
CA ASN A 67 -5.72 -18.79 15.16
C ASN A 67 -4.38 -18.06 15.08
N ILE A 68 -3.74 -18.11 13.91
CA ILE A 68 -2.55 -17.32 13.60
C ILE A 68 -2.92 -16.33 12.50
N PHE A 69 -2.76 -15.04 12.76
CA PHE A 69 -3.01 -14.00 11.76
C PHE A 69 -1.69 -13.56 11.11
N LEU A 70 -1.59 -13.73 9.79
CA LEU A 70 -0.48 -13.24 8.98
C LEU A 70 -0.99 -12.17 8.02
N SER A 71 -0.29 -11.04 7.94
CA SER A 71 -0.60 -9.91 7.07
C SER A 71 0.69 -9.24 6.62
N CYS A 72 0.94 -9.27 5.31
CA CYS A 72 2.10 -8.62 4.67
C CYS A 72 1.64 -7.93 3.38
N GLU A 73 1.56 -6.59 3.42
CA GLU A 73 1.10 -5.75 2.31
C GLU A 73 2.01 -5.91 1.07
N GLU A 74 3.30 -6.12 1.30
CA GLU A 74 4.29 -6.29 0.24
C GLU A 74 4.05 -7.53 -0.62
N LEU A 75 3.25 -8.50 -0.18
CA LEU A 75 2.93 -9.69 -0.96
C LEU A 75 2.02 -9.42 -2.17
N THR A 76 1.37 -8.26 -2.20
CA THR A 76 0.49 -7.81 -3.29
C THR A 76 1.01 -6.55 -3.97
N ASN A 77 2.16 -6.02 -3.52
CA ASN A 77 2.64 -4.68 -3.86
C ASN A 77 3.68 -4.65 -5.00
N GLU A 78 3.99 -5.80 -5.61
CA GLU A 78 4.96 -5.83 -6.71
C GLU A 78 4.46 -5.03 -7.92
N GLN A 79 5.31 -4.13 -8.41
CA GLN A 79 5.01 -3.19 -9.49
C GLN A 79 4.59 -3.90 -10.79
N ASP A 80 4.92 -5.18 -10.95
CA ASP A 80 4.67 -5.92 -12.18
C ASP A 80 3.34 -6.70 -12.21
N PHE A 81 2.61 -6.83 -11.09
CA PHE A 81 1.42 -7.69 -10.98
C PHE A 81 1.54 -9.02 -11.74
N SER A 82 2.76 -9.56 -11.81
CA SER A 82 3.10 -10.77 -12.56
C SER A 82 3.19 -11.98 -11.65
N LEU A 83 2.72 -11.82 -10.41
CA LEU A 83 2.67 -12.87 -9.43
C LEU A 83 1.81 -14.00 -9.99
N SER A 84 2.37 -15.20 -10.05
CA SER A 84 1.66 -16.42 -10.42
C SER A 84 1.48 -17.33 -9.21
N ALA A 85 0.57 -18.29 -9.31
CA ALA A 85 0.40 -19.31 -8.30
C ALA A 85 1.70 -20.13 -8.07
N GLY A 86 2.54 -20.26 -9.10
CA GLY A 86 3.86 -20.89 -8.99
C GLY A 86 4.84 -20.12 -8.12
N ASP A 87 4.79 -18.78 -8.18
CA ASP A 87 5.60 -17.91 -7.31
C ASP A 87 5.14 -17.98 -5.86
N LEU A 88 3.82 -18.07 -5.65
CA LEU A 88 3.20 -18.21 -4.33
C LEU A 88 3.34 -19.60 -3.71
N LYS A 89 3.71 -20.63 -4.48
CA LYS A 89 3.76 -22.02 -4.00
C LYS A 89 4.66 -22.18 -2.76
N GLY A 90 5.81 -21.52 -2.75
CA GLY A 90 6.73 -21.58 -1.60
C GLY A 90 6.11 -21.02 -0.32
N LEU A 91 5.38 -19.91 -0.44
CA LEU A 91 4.65 -19.30 0.68
C LEU A 91 3.52 -20.23 1.14
N ALA A 92 2.75 -20.78 0.20
CA ALA A 92 1.64 -21.68 0.49
C ALA A 92 2.10 -22.96 1.20
N ASP A 93 3.16 -23.61 0.70
CA ASP A 93 3.74 -24.80 1.32
C ASP A 93 4.24 -24.51 2.74
N TYR A 94 4.91 -23.36 2.93
CA TYR A 94 5.43 -22.95 4.22
C TYR A 94 4.31 -22.68 5.23
N ILE A 95 3.25 -21.96 4.84
CA ILE A 95 2.09 -21.70 5.71
C ILE A 95 1.33 -22.99 6.04
N LYS A 96 1.10 -23.87 5.06
CA LYS A 96 0.48 -25.18 5.27
C LYS A 96 1.30 -26.10 6.17
N GLY A 97 2.63 -25.91 6.18
CA GLY A 97 3.53 -26.58 7.12
C GLY A 97 3.37 -26.11 8.57
N MET A 98 2.83 -24.91 8.80
CA MET A 98 2.57 -24.35 10.13
C MET A 98 1.19 -24.73 10.69
N ARG A 99 0.16 -24.70 9.84
CA ARG A 99 -1.23 -25.01 10.19
C ARG A 99 -1.92 -25.68 9.01
N ARG A 100 -2.77 -26.68 9.29
CA ARG A 100 -3.48 -27.44 8.24
C ARG A 100 -4.60 -26.64 7.59
N GLU A 101 -5.34 -25.87 8.38
CA GLU A 101 -6.41 -25.01 7.89
C GLU A 101 -5.83 -23.62 7.59
N VAL A 102 -6.08 -23.15 6.37
CA VAL A 102 -5.68 -21.82 5.92
C VAL A 102 -6.91 -21.12 5.37
N LYS A 103 -7.16 -19.90 5.84
CA LYS A 103 -8.19 -19.01 5.31
C LYS A 103 -7.49 -17.81 4.67
N ILE A 104 -8.07 -17.30 3.58
CA ILE A 104 -7.56 -16.12 2.89
C ILE A 104 -8.61 -15.04 2.94
N LEU A 105 -8.20 -13.84 3.35
CA LEU A 105 -9.01 -12.63 3.34
C LEU A 105 -8.33 -11.59 2.47
N VAL A 106 -9.03 -11.09 1.46
CA VAL A 106 -8.53 -10.09 0.52
C VAL A 106 -9.42 -8.85 0.55
N TYR A 107 -8.80 -7.70 0.79
CA TYR A 107 -9.46 -6.41 0.66
C TYR A 107 -9.07 -5.76 -0.65
N LEU A 108 -10.05 -5.53 -1.52
CA LEU A 108 -9.88 -4.83 -2.79
C LEU A 108 -10.28 -3.37 -2.63
N ARG A 109 -9.59 -2.45 -3.29
CA ARG A 109 -10.00 -1.04 -3.36
C ARG A 109 -10.71 -0.77 -4.67
N GLU A 110 -11.59 0.21 -4.68
CA GLU A 110 -12.18 0.73 -5.92
C GLU A 110 -11.04 1.11 -6.89
N PRO A 111 -11.11 0.71 -8.18
CA PRO A 111 -10.00 0.84 -9.12
C PRO A 111 -9.37 2.23 -9.23
N ALA A 112 -10.15 3.30 -9.32
CA ALA A 112 -9.64 4.66 -9.46
C ALA A 112 -8.96 5.14 -8.16
N ALA A 113 -9.54 4.85 -7.00
CA ALA A 113 -8.93 5.08 -5.70
C ALA A 113 -7.65 4.25 -5.51
N TYR A 114 -7.63 3.01 -6.01
CA TYR A 114 -6.46 2.15 -6.01
C TYR A 114 -5.34 2.73 -6.88
N TYR A 115 -5.65 3.13 -8.12
CA TYR A 115 -4.73 3.79 -9.03
C TYR A 115 -4.07 5.03 -8.38
N LEU A 116 -4.87 5.94 -7.83
CA LEU A 116 -4.33 7.14 -7.18
C LEU A 116 -3.42 6.81 -5.99
N SER A 117 -3.79 5.80 -5.19
CA SER A 117 -2.95 5.32 -4.10
C SER A 117 -1.64 4.70 -4.62
N ARG A 118 -1.69 3.96 -5.73
CA ARG A 118 -0.51 3.37 -6.36
C ARG A 118 0.41 4.43 -6.94
N MET A 119 -0.12 5.48 -7.58
CA MET A 119 0.70 6.56 -8.13
C MET A 119 1.39 7.36 -7.04
N GLN A 120 0.73 7.59 -5.89
CA GLN A 120 1.38 8.19 -4.72
C GLN A 120 2.56 7.36 -4.20
N GLU A 121 2.41 6.04 -4.08
CA GLU A 121 3.51 5.16 -3.67
C GLU A 121 4.60 5.04 -4.75
N SER A 122 4.21 4.99 -6.03
CA SER A 122 5.13 4.97 -7.16
C SER A 122 6.03 6.20 -7.14
N ILE A 123 5.46 7.40 -7.05
CA ILE A 123 6.19 8.68 -7.00
C ILE A 123 7.15 8.78 -5.80
N LYS A 124 6.85 8.11 -4.67
CA LYS A 124 7.79 7.99 -3.54
C LYS A 124 9.00 7.10 -3.84
N SER A 125 8.92 6.22 -4.85
CA SER A 125 9.92 5.19 -5.16
C SER A 125 10.65 5.40 -6.49
N GLN A 126 9.98 5.87 -7.53
CA GLN A 126 10.50 6.27 -8.85
C GLN A 126 9.84 7.56 -9.38
N PRO A 127 10.51 8.40 -10.19
CA PRO A 127 9.84 9.48 -10.88
C PRO A 127 8.84 8.93 -11.91
N GLY A 128 7.84 9.72 -12.26
CA GLY A 128 6.80 9.36 -13.21
C GLY A 128 5.60 8.64 -12.61
N ILE A 129 4.57 8.53 -13.44
CA ILE A 129 3.35 7.78 -13.19
C ILE A 129 3.10 6.82 -14.33
N ILE A 130 2.29 5.79 -14.07
CA ILE A 130 1.69 4.96 -15.11
C ILE A 130 0.49 5.73 -15.64
N LEU A 131 0.33 5.85 -16.95
CA LEU A 131 -0.84 6.54 -17.50
C LEU A 131 -2.13 5.78 -17.12
N PRO A 132 -3.26 6.48 -16.88
CA PRO A 132 -4.51 5.81 -16.52
C PRO A 132 -4.94 4.73 -17.53
N SER A 133 -4.70 4.96 -18.82
CA SER A 133 -5.00 4.02 -19.91
C SER A 133 -4.10 2.78 -19.94
N GLU A 134 -2.95 2.83 -19.27
CA GLU A 134 -1.98 1.73 -19.19
C GLU A 134 -2.06 0.99 -17.85
N PHE A 135 -2.87 1.51 -16.92
CA PHE A 135 -2.99 0.94 -15.60
C PHE A 135 -3.97 -0.24 -15.60
N ASP A 136 -3.42 -1.42 -15.33
CA ASP A 136 -4.18 -2.62 -15.07
C ASP A 136 -4.15 -2.93 -13.57
N ALA A 137 -5.31 -2.87 -12.92
CA ALA A 137 -5.44 -3.11 -11.49
C ALA A 137 -5.24 -4.59 -11.12
N LYS A 138 -5.45 -5.52 -12.07
CA LYS A 138 -5.36 -6.98 -11.90
C LYS A 138 -6.01 -7.50 -10.62
N LEU A 139 -7.16 -6.92 -10.25
CA LEU A 139 -7.82 -7.20 -8.97
C LEU A 139 -8.22 -8.67 -8.89
N LEU A 140 -8.84 -9.19 -9.95
CA LEU A 140 -9.28 -10.57 -10.01
C LEU A 140 -8.08 -11.53 -10.11
N TRP A 141 -7.13 -11.22 -11.00
CA TRP A 141 -5.95 -12.06 -11.21
C TRP A 141 -5.23 -12.36 -9.90
N VAL A 142 -4.93 -11.34 -9.10
CA VAL A 142 -4.25 -11.52 -7.82
C VAL A 142 -5.02 -12.46 -6.92
N VAL A 143 -6.33 -12.27 -6.74
CA VAL A 143 -7.17 -13.18 -5.94
C VAL A 143 -7.05 -14.62 -6.42
N GLU A 144 -7.19 -14.85 -7.73
CA GLU A 144 -7.14 -16.19 -8.31
C GLU A 144 -5.79 -16.88 -8.11
N GLN A 145 -4.67 -16.16 -8.23
CA GLN A 145 -3.36 -16.76 -8.02
C GLN A 145 -3.17 -17.24 -6.57
N TYR A 146 -3.70 -16.50 -5.59
CA TYR A 146 -3.72 -16.94 -4.19
C TYR A 146 -4.62 -18.15 -3.99
N GLU A 147 -5.84 -18.14 -4.55
CA GLU A 147 -6.74 -19.29 -4.44
C GLU A 147 -6.14 -20.56 -5.05
N ILE A 148 -5.49 -20.44 -6.21
CA ILE A 148 -4.81 -21.57 -6.89
C ILE A 148 -3.64 -22.07 -6.03
N ALA A 149 -2.77 -21.18 -5.56
CA ALA A 149 -1.58 -21.58 -4.80
C ALA A 149 -1.92 -22.25 -3.46
N PHE A 150 -2.93 -21.72 -2.76
CA PHE A 150 -3.34 -22.25 -1.47
C PHE A 150 -4.40 -23.35 -1.59
N GLY A 151 -5.06 -23.51 -2.73
CA GLY A 151 -6.12 -24.50 -2.92
C GLY A 151 -7.34 -24.24 -2.04
N VAL A 152 -7.60 -22.98 -1.69
CA VAL A 152 -8.73 -22.55 -0.86
C VAL A 152 -9.36 -21.32 -1.49
N LYS A 153 -10.69 -21.18 -1.34
CA LYS A 153 -11.40 -19.97 -1.78
C LYS A 153 -11.07 -18.80 -0.85
N ALA A 154 -10.84 -17.61 -1.41
CA ALA A 154 -10.65 -16.40 -0.64
C ALA A 154 -11.99 -15.77 -0.25
N ASP A 155 -12.05 -15.21 0.96
CA ASP A 155 -13.07 -14.23 1.36
C ASP A 155 -12.60 -12.87 0.81
N VAL A 156 -13.36 -12.31 -0.12
CA VAL A 156 -12.99 -11.08 -0.84
C VAL A 156 -13.97 -9.99 -0.46
N ARG A 157 -13.46 -8.86 0.01
CA ARG A 157 -14.26 -7.72 0.48
C ARG A 157 -13.83 -6.43 -0.21
N ALA A 158 -14.78 -5.55 -0.48
CA ALA A 158 -14.46 -4.19 -0.86
C ALA A 158 -13.96 -3.42 0.37
N PHE A 159 -12.85 -2.71 0.23
CA PHE A 159 -12.24 -1.88 1.27
C PHE A 159 -12.96 -0.52 1.35
N VAL A 160 -14.20 -0.56 1.82
CA VAL A 160 -15.09 0.59 1.97
C VAL A 160 -15.68 0.51 3.37
N ARG A 161 -15.69 1.61 4.11
CA ARG A 161 -16.04 1.60 5.54
C ARG A 161 -17.41 1.00 5.79
N GLU A 162 -18.38 1.29 4.93
CA GLU A 162 -19.75 0.82 5.02
C GLU A 162 -19.86 -0.71 4.91
N ASN A 163 -18.86 -1.37 4.33
CA ASN A 163 -18.79 -2.82 4.16
C ASN A 163 -17.94 -3.51 5.23
N LEU A 164 -17.23 -2.75 6.07
CA LEU A 164 -16.42 -3.31 7.17
C LEU A 164 -17.29 -3.47 8.42
N VAL A 165 -17.07 -4.55 9.17
CA VAL A 165 -17.73 -4.73 10.48
C VAL A 165 -17.46 -3.51 11.37
N SER A 166 -18.54 -2.84 11.81
CA SER A 166 -18.50 -1.60 12.60
C SER A 166 -17.71 -0.44 11.96
N GLY A 167 -17.53 -0.45 10.64
CA GLY A 167 -16.79 0.60 9.94
C GLY A 167 -15.27 0.55 10.10
N ASP A 168 -14.73 -0.53 10.67
CA ASP A 168 -13.32 -0.62 11.06
C ASP A 168 -12.66 -1.92 10.60
N ILE A 169 -11.49 -1.78 9.98
CA ILE A 169 -10.74 -2.90 9.38
C ILE A 169 -10.21 -3.89 10.42
N VAL A 170 -9.86 -3.43 11.62
CA VAL A 170 -9.38 -4.32 12.69
C VAL A 170 -10.53 -5.18 13.16
N THR A 171 -11.69 -4.57 13.39
CA THR A 171 -12.90 -5.29 13.82
C THR A 171 -13.33 -6.31 12.76
N ASP A 172 -13.30 -5.93 11.48
CA ASP A 172 -13.61 -6.80 10.35
C ASP A 172 -12.68 -8.03 10.26
N VAL A 173 -11.38 -7.83 10.47
CA VAL A 173 -10.40 -8.93 10.51
C VAL A 173 -10.62 -9.81 11.73
N LEU A 174 -10.89 -9.25 12.91
CA LEU A 174 -11.10 -10.03 14.12
C LEU A 174 -12.37 -10.89 14.01
N ASP A 175 -13.44 -10.36 13.41
CA ASP A 175 -14.66 -11.12 13.11
C ASP A 175 -14.38 -12.30 12.17
N PHE A 176 -13.58 -12.06 11.11
CA PHE A 176 -13.14 -13.11 10.19
C PHE A 176 -12.29 -14.19 10.87
N VAL A 177 -11.32 -13.79 11.71
CA VAL A 177 -10.37 -14.72 12.34
C VAL A 177 -11.02 -15.49 13.51
N CYS A 178 -11.84 -14.83 14.32
CA CYS A 178 -12.32 -15.34 15.61
C CYS A 178 -13.80 -15.74 15.62
N SER A 179 -14.40 -15.97 14.44
CA SER A 179 -15.82 -16.30 14.20
C SER A 179 -16.64 -16.55 15.48
N GLY A 180 -17.25 -15.50 16.06
CA GLY A 180 -18.01 -15.59 17.32
C GLY A 180 -17.53 -14.68 18.46
N VAL A 181 -16.36 -14.05 18.38
CA VAL A 181 -16.01 -12.92 19.26
C VAL A 181 -16.82 -11.70 18.80
N GLY A 182 -17.98 -11.48 19.44
CA GLY A 182 -18.89 -10.40 19.06
C GLY A 182 -18.18 -9.04 19.03
N PRO A 183 -18.44 -8.20 18.00
CA PRO A 183 -17.75 -6.91 17.82
C PRO A 183 -17.94 -5.92 18.98
N SER A 184 -18.93 -6.16 19.84
CA SER A 184 -19.30 -5.29 20.97
C SER A 184 -18.29 -5.28 22.12
N SER A 185 -17.30 -6.17 22.18
CA SER A 185 -16.27 -6.18 23.23
C SER A 185 -14.99 -5.41 22.85
N LEU A 186 -14.85 -4.97 21.59
CA LEU A 186 -13.59 -4.46 21.05
C LEU A 186 -13.70 -2.97 20.75
N SER A 187 -13.46 -2.11 21.75
CA SER A 187 -13.32 -0.66 21.52
C SER A 187 -11.96 -0.37 20.87
N VAL A 188 -11.86 -0.50 19.55
CA VAL A 188 -10.65 -0.16 18.80
C VAL A 188 -10.59 1.37 18.60
N PRO A 189 -9.56 2.07 19.11
CA PRO A 189 -9.42 3.49 18.85
C PRO A 189 -9.14 3.72 17.35
N SER A 190 -10.09 4.34 16.66
CA SER A 190 -9.90 4.74 15.26
C SER A 190 -8.86 5.87 15.20
N LYS A 191 -7.65 5.55 14.74
CA LYS A 191 -6.64 6.56 14.38
C LYS A 191 -6.63 6.70 12.85
N PRO A 192 -6.86 7.90 12.29
CA PRO A 192 -6.61 8.12 10.87
C PRO A 192 -5.10 8.01 10.62
N THR A 193 -4.66 6.98 9.89
CA THR A 193 -3.23 6.68 9.69
C THR A 193 -2.77 6.69 8.24
N ASN A 194 -3.59 7.18 7.30
CA ASN A 194 -3.17 7.28 5.90
C ASN A 194 -2.90 8.73 5.55
N GLU A 195 -1.65 9.15 5.67
CA GLU A 195 -1.17 10.41 5.12
C GLU A 195 -1.08 10.26 3.60
N SER A 196 -2.09 10.75 2.89
CA SER A 196 -2.03 10.92 1.43
C SER A 196 -1.17 12.13 1.10
N LEU A 197 -0.35 12.03 0.05
CA LEU A 197 0.35 13.18 -0.50
C LEU A 197 -0.68 14.10 -1.18
N SER A 198 -0.53 15.42 -1.08
CA SER A 198 -1.26 16.36 -1.93
C SER A 198 -0.80 16.27 -3.39
N GLY A 199 -1.61 16.81 -4.31
CA GLY A 199 -1.23 16.89 -5.73
C GLY A 199 0.06 17.69 -5.91
N GLU A 200 0.23 18.76 -5.13
CA GLU A 200 1.42 19.62 -5.13
C GLU A 200 2.66 18.89 -4.64
N VAL A 201 2.56 18.06 -3.60
CA VAL A 201 3.68 17.23 -3.13
C VAL A 201 4.02 16.15 -4.14
N MET A 202 3.03 15.52 -4.78
CA MET A 202 3.27 14.55 -5.86
C MET A 202 4.03 15.20 -7.02
N PHE A 203 3.58 16.38 -7.46
CA PHE A 203 4.22 17.16 -8.52
C PHE A 203 5.67 17.53 -8.16
N ALA A 204 5.88 18.14 -6.99
CA ALA A 204 7.21 18.58 -6.55
C ALA A 204 8.17 17.39 -6.45
N LEU A 205 7.69 16.24 -5.96
CA LEU A 205 8.50 15.04 -5.85
C LEU A 205 8.84 14.45 -7.22
N ASP A 206 7.92 14.46 -8.19
CA ASP A 206 8.20 14.02 -9.56
C ASP A 206 9.27 14.92 -10.21
N VAL A 207 9.07 16.24 -10.19
CA VAL A 207 9.97 17.22 -10.83
C VAL A 207 11.37 17.17 -10.22
N LEU A 208 11.50 17.23 -8.89
CA LEU A 208 12.81 17.20 -8.22
C LEU A 208 13.59 15.90 -8.50
N ARG A 209 12.89 14.81 -8.81
CA ARG A 209 13.50 13.52 -9.10
C ARG A 209 13.85 13.33 -10.57
N ARG A 210 13.09 13.93 -11.49
CA ARG A 210 13.48 14.00 -12.92
C ARG A 210 14.66 14.95 -13.13
N TYR A 211 14.76 16.01 -12.33
CA TYR A 211 15.80 17.04 -12.46
C TYR A 211 16.61 17.22 -11.18
N PRO A 212 17.36 16.19 -10.73
CA PRO A 212 18.07 16.22 -9.44
C PRO A 212 19.11 17.34 -9.35
N ALA A 213 19.69 17.77 -10.48
CA ALA A 213 20.63 18.88 -10.51
C ALA A 213 20.02 20.21 -10.03
N GLN A 214 18.70 20.38 -10.20
CA GLN A 214 17.97 21.58 -9.78
C GLN A 214 17.58 21.54 -8.30
N ALA A 215 17.59 20.35 -7.68
CA ALA A 215 17.17 20.15 -6.30
C ALA A 215 18.28 20.40 -5.26
N GLY A 216 19.49 20.75 -5.72
CA GLY A 216 20.67 20.98 -4.89
C GLY A 216 21.20 19.72 -4.20
N ARG A 217 22.22 19.87 -3.34
CA ARG A 217 22.82 18.75 -2.56
C ARG A 217 21.85 18.09 -1.57
N SER A 218 20.70 18.71 -1.32
CA SER A 218 19.61 18.25 -0.46
C SER A 218 18.97 16.95 -0.93
N VAL A 219 19.02 16.64 -2.23
CA VAL A 219 18.52 15.37 -2.77
C VAL A 219 19.70 14.41 -2.85
N GLN A 220 20.04 13.80 -1.72
CA GLN A 220 21.01 12.72 -1.69
C GLN A 220 20.47 11.53 -2.50
N SER A 221 21.22 11.09 -3.50
CA SER A 221 20.90 9.95 -4.34
C SER A 221 20.86 8.67 -3.48
N GLY A 222 19.66 8.19 -3.16
CA GLY A 222 19.46 6.93 -2.43
C GLY A 222 18.10 6.84 -1.71
N ASN A 223 17.69 5.62 -1.37
CA ASN A 223 16.38 5.33 -0.75
C ASN A 223 16.15 6.03 0.60
N THR A 224 17.21 6.39 1.32
CA THR A 224 17.12 7.16 2.58
C THR A 224 16.89 8.65 2.30
N GLY A 225 17.59 9.22 1.32
CA GLY A 225 17.40 10.62 0.90
C GLY A 225 16.01 10.87 0.33
N ILE A 226 15.48 9.94 -0.48
CA ILE A 226 14.13 10.05 -1.06
C ILE A 226 13.05 10.02 0.04
N ARG A 227 13.21 9.14 1.05
CA ARG A 227 12.28 9.09 2.19
C ARG A 227 12.32 10.35 3.04
N GLN A 228 13.48 10.98 3.19
CA GLN A 228 13.60 12.26 3.86
C GLN A 228 12.98 13.38 3.02
N LEU A 229 13.18 13.37 1.71
CA LEU A 229 12.67 14.37 0.78
C LEU A 229 11.14 14.46 0.81
N TRP A 230 10.42 13.35 0.61
CA TRP A 230 8.96 13.42 0.57
C TRP A 230 8.36 13.78 1.94
N ARG A 231 8.97 13.36 3.05
CA ARG A 231 8.56 13.77 4.41
C ARG A 231 8.82 15.25 4.66
N LEU A 232 9.90 15.79 4.09
CA LEU A 232 10.21 17.22 4.16
C LEU A 232 9.18 18.03 3.36
N LEU A 233 8.86 17.59 2.13
CA LEU A 233 7.82 18.19 1.30
C LEU A 233 6.45 18.18 2.00
N ASP A 234 6.01 17.03 2.52
CA ASP A 234 4.74 16.91 3.25
C ASP A 234 4.71 17.81 4.50
N ARG A 235 5.82 17.93 5.23
CA ARG A 235 5.93 18.89 6.34
C ARG A 235 5.78 20.33 5.89
N PHE A 236 6.46 20.73 4.82
CA PHE A 236 6.35 22.09 4.28
C PHE A 236 4.97 22.38 3.72
N ASP A 237 4.32 21.40 3.10
CA ASP A 237 2.95 21.53 2.62
C ASP A 237 2.00 21.89 3.76
N ARG A 238 2.10 21.19 4.89
CA ARG A 238 1.32 21.51 6.10
C ARG A 238 1.63 22.88 6.70
N GLN A 239 2.82 23.44 6.46
CA GLN A 239 3.19 24.80 6.93
C GLN A 239 2.58 25.90 6.05
N ILE A 240 2.46 25.66 4.74
CA ILE A 240 1.84 26.62 3.81
C ILE A 240 0.31 26.68 4.05
N GLY A 241 -0.30 25.55 4.37
CA GLY A 241 -1.72 25.48 4.72
C GLY A 241 -2.22 24.03 4.77
N PRO A 242 -3.51 23.80 5.04
CA PRO A 242 -4.05 22.45 5.05
C PRO A 242 -3.83 21.76 3.69
N PRO A 243 -3.22 20.57 3.66
CA PRO A 243 -2.96 19.86 2.40
C PRO A 243 -4.28 19.48 1.73
N SER A 244 -4.34 19.66 0.41
CA SER A 244 -5.48 19.19 -0.39
C SER A 244 -5.41 17.67 -0.52
N LYS A 245 -6.54 16.97 -0.38
CA LYS A 245 -6.58 15.54 -0.68
C LYS A 245 -6.67 15.40 -2.21
N PRO A 246 -5.72 14.71 -2.86
CA PRO A 246 -5.74 14.60 -4.31
C PRO A 246 -6.99 13.84 -4.76
N LYS A 247 -7.56 14.28 -5.86
CA LYS A 247 -8.68 13.63 -6.55
C LYS A 247 -8.35 13.55 -8.03
N LEU A 248 -8.72 12.44 -8.65
CA LEU A 248 -8.52 12.28 -10.09
C LEU A 248 -9.45 13.18 -10.88
N TYR A 249 -8.99 13.64 -12.04
CA TYR A 249 -9.88 14.14 -13.09
C TYR A 249 -10.86 13.06 -13.55
N ALA A 250 -12.05 13.47 -13.99
CA ALA A 250 -13.08 12.55 -14.48
C ALA A 250 -12.56 11.61 -15.59
N GLN A 251 -11.82 12.14 -16.55
CA GLN A 251 -11.25 11.35 -17.64
C GLN A 251 -10.29 10.26 -17.13
N ALA A 252 -9.38 10.60 -16.21
CA ALA A 252 -8.42 9.65 -15.65
C ALA A 252 -9.12 8.56 -14.83
N ALA A 253 -10.12 8.92 -14.02
CA ALA A 253 -10.91 7.95 -13.27
C ALA A 253 -11.69 7.01 -14.20
N GLN A 254 -12.31 7.55 -15.25
CA GLN A 254 -13.06 6.77 -16.24
C GLN A 254 -12.16 5.75 -16.95
N GLN A 255 -10.97 6.17 -17.41
CA GLN A 255 -10.02 5.27 -18.08
C GLN A 255 -9.63 4.08 -17.19
N VAL A 256 -9.38 4.32 -15.90
CA VAL A 256 -9.06 3.25 -14.95
C VAL A 256 -10.26 2.34 -14.70
N SER A 257 -11.46 2.90 -14.54
CA SER A 257 -12.68 2.11 -14.33
C SER A 257 -13.02 1.25 -15.56
N GLU A 258 -12.84 1.77 -16.76
CA GLU A 258 -13.06 1.04 -18.01
C GLU A 258 -12.07 -0.12 -18.16
N ALA A 259 -10.78 0.11 -17.87
CA ALA A 259 -9.75 -0.93 -17.88
C ALA A 259 -10.06 -2.07 -16.89
N ALA A 260 -10.66 -1.76 -15.74
CA ALA A 260 -11.02 -2.75 -14.71
C ALA A 260 -12.44 -3.34 -14.88
N SER A 261 -13.22 -2.93 -15.89
CA SER A 261 -14.65 -3.25 -16.00
C SER A 261 -14.96 -4.75 -15.98
N GLN A 262 -14.16 -5.55 -16.68
CA GLN A 262 -14.34 -7.00 -16.73
C GLN A 262 -14.07 -7.66 -15.36
N ASP A 263 -13.01 -7.22 -14.66
CA ASP A 263 -12.69 -7.67 -13.30
C ASP A 263 -13.86 -7.35 -12.35
N LEU A 264 -14.41 -6.14 -12.43
CA LEU A 264 -15.53 -5.71 -11.59
C LEU A 264 -16.79 -6.56 -11.79
N ILE A 265 -17.12 -6.92 -13.03
CA ILE A 265 -18.26 -7.79 -13.34
C ILE A 265 -18.05 -9.18 -12.71
N ILE A 266 -16.86 -9.75 -12.84
CA ILE A 266 -16.56 -11.08 -12.28
C ILE A 266 -16.52 -11.03 -10.75
N LEU A 267 -15.93 -9.99 -10.15
CA LEU A 267 -15.86 -9.79 -8.71
C LEU A 267 -17.26 -9.71 -8.09
N LYS A 268 -18.17 -8.96 -8.72
CA LYS A 268 -19.58 -8.91 -8.33
C LYS A 268 -20.25 -10.29 -8.42
N ASN A 269 -20.12 -10.97 -9.56
CA ASN A 269 -20.82 -12.23 -9.81
C ASN A 269 -20.28 -13.40 -8.96
N ARG A 270 -18.97 -13.47 -8.73
CA ARG A 270 -18.30 -14.60 -8.07
C ARG A 270 -18.12 -14.41 -6.56
N TYR A 271 -17.95 -13.17 -6.12
CA TYR A 271 -17.64 -12.83 -4.72
C TYR A 271 -18.66 -11.87 -4.09
N GLY A 272 -19.63 -11.33 -4.84
CA GLY A 272 -20.58 -10.35 -4.32
C GLY A 272 -19.95 -8.99 -4.02
N VAL A 273 -18.76 -8.71 -4.58
CA VAL A 273 -18.00 -7.50 -4.30
C VAL A 273 -18.48 -6.37 -5.21
N GLU A 274 -18.97 -5.29 -4.58
CA GLU A 274 -19.33 -4.04 -5.24
C GLU A 274 -18.63 -2.86 -4.58
N PHE A 275 -18.33 -1.84 -5.38
CA PHE A 275 -17.72 -0.60 -4.91
C PHE A 275 -18.70 0.56 -5.07
N PRO A 276 -18.72 1.53 -4.15
CA PRO A 276 -19.35 2.81 -4.42
C PRO A 276 -18.63 3.48 -5.60
N ALA A 277 -19.38 4.26 -6.39
CA ALA A 277 -18.79 5.02 -7.48
C ALA A 277 -17.70 5.97 -6.96
N TYR A 278 -16.56 6.02 -7.65
CA TYR A 278 -15.54 7.03 -7.40
C TYR A 278 -16.11 8.43 -7.66
N ALA A 279 -15.74 9.41 -6.84
CA ALA A 279 -16.17 10.80 -6.99
C ALA A 279 -15.04 11.66 -7.58
N PRO A 280 -14.88 11.70 -8.91
CA PRO A 280 -13.82 12.48 -9.56
C PRO A 280 -14.16 13.98 -9.61
N LEU A 281 -13.22 14.77 -10.13
CA LEU A 281 -13.42 16.16 -10.47
C LEU A 281 -14.03 16.27 -11.88
N TYR A 282 -15.28 16.75 -11.95
CA TYR A 282 -16.01 16.92 -13.21
C TYR A 282 -15.85 18.32 -13.82
N ASP A 283 -15.73 19.35 -12.98
CA ASP A 283 -15.72 20.75 -13.41
C ASP A 283 -14.32 21.30 -13.73
N VAL A 284 -13.31 20.42 -13.73
CA VAL A 284 -11.91 20.79 -13.98
C VAL A 284 -11.35 19.82 -15.01
N GLU A 285 -10.91 20.36 -16.14
CA GLU A 285 -10.24 19.59 -17.18
C GLU A 285 -8.74 19.48 -16.88
N ALA A 286 -8.15 18.35 -17.26
CA ALA A 286 -6.71 18.20 -17.21
C ALA A 286 -6.05 19.14 -18.24
N PRO A 287 -4.92 19.79 -17.92
CA PRO A 287 -4.16 20.57 -18.88
C PRO A 287 -3.76 19.72 -20.08
N ALA A 288 -3.62 20.32 -21.27
CA ALA A 288 -3.14 19.63 -22.46
C ALA A 288 -1.72 19.10 -22.25
N VAL A 289 -1.34 18.01 -22.95
CA VAL A 289 -0.04 17.35 -22.77
C VAL A 289 1.13 18.32 -22.92
N ASP A 290 1.08 19.19 -23.94
CA ASP A 290 2.13 20.16 -24.24
C ASP A 290 2.27 21.27 -23.18
N ASP A 291 1.23 21.48 -22.36
CA ASP A 291 1.25 22.46 -21.28
C ASP A 291 1.77 21.89 -19.96
N ARG A 292 1.97 20.57 -19.86
CA ARG A 292 2.36 19.87 -18.62
C ARG A 292 3.86 19.94 -18.39
N ILE A 293 4.23 20.15 -17.13
CA ILE A 293 5.61 20.03 -16.63
C ILE A 293 5.84 18.64 -16.04
N SER A 294 4.78 18.02 -15.51
CA SER A 294 4.80 16.69 -14.92
C SER A 294 3.56 15.90 -15.34
N ASP A 295 3.72 14.58 -15.51
CA ASP A 295 2.61 13.68 -15.79
C ASP A 295 1.57 13.66 -14.66
N VAL A 296 1.95 14.04 -13.43
CA VAL A 296 1.03 14.22 -12.29
C VAL A 296 -0.11 15.18 -12.64
N GLU A 297 0.19 16.24 -13.38
CA GLU A 297 -0.80 17.23 -13.81
C GLU A 297 -1.82 16.67 -14.80
N GLY A 298 -1.53 15.53 -15.42
CA GLY A 298 -2.47 14.81 -16.28
C GLY A 298 -3.51 14.00 -15.51
N ILE A 299 -3.31 13.75 -14.21
CA ILE A 299 -4.17 12.88 -13.42
C ILE A 299 -4.82 13.57 -12.22
N VAL A 300 -4.19 14.58 -11.65
CA VAL A 300 -4.72 15.36 -10.51
C VAL A 300 -4.48 16.86 -10.74
N PRO A 301 -5.33 17.75 -10.20
CA PRO A 301 -5.06 19.18 -10.20
C PRO A 301 -3.85 19.50 -9.33
N VAL A 302 -3.09 20.49 -9.77
CA VAL A 302 -1.88 20.97 -9.08
C VAL A 302 -1.90 22.50 -9.08
N ASP A 303 -1.86 23.09 -7.88
CA ASP A 303 -1.47 24.49 -7.74
C ASP A 303 0.05 24.61 -7.95
N ARG A 304 0.46 24.99 -9.17
CA ARG A 304 1.87 25.16 -9.53
C ARG A 304 2.59 26.16 -8.64
N SER A 305 1.94 27.25 -8.24
CA SER A 305 2.56 28.28 -7.39
C SER A 305 2.90 27.70 -6.02
N ARG A 306 1.97 26.95 -5.42
CA ARG A 306 2.23 26.23 -4.17
C ARG A 306 3.30 25.15 -4.34
N ALA A 307 3.24 24.36 -5.42
CA ALA A 307 4.22 23.30 -5.66
C ALA A 307 5.65 23.84 -5.85
N PHE A 308 5.81 24.94 -6.57
CA PHE A 308 7.10 25.62 -6.70
C PHE A 308 7.58 26.25 -5.39
N ALA A 309 6.67 26.78 -4.56
CA ALA A 309 7.04 27.25 -3.22
C ALA A 309 7.62 26.11 -2.36
N LEU A 310 7.01 24.91 -2.40
CA LEU A 310 7.54 23.73 -1.72
C LEU A 310 8.95 23.36 -2.18
N MET A 311 9.18 23.35 -3.50
CA MET A 311 10.50 23.09 -4.06
C MET A 311 11.53 24.13 -3.60
N GLY A 312 11.16 25.42 -3.59
CA GLY A 312 12.01 26.50 -3.07
C GLY A 312 12.39 26.31 -1.60
N MET A 313 11.44 25.90 -0.77
CA MET A 313 11.69 25.60 0.65
C MET A 313 12.66 24.42 0.84
N VAL A 314 12.57 23.38 0.00
CA VAL A 314 13.51 22.25 0.02
C VAL A 314 14.93 22.70 -0.33
N VAL A 315 15.08 23.52 -1.38
CA VAL A 315 16.39 24.04 -1.79
C VAL A 315 17.00 24.91 -0.69
N ASP A 316 16.22 25.84 -0.12
CA ASP A 316 16.67 26.70 0.99
C ASP A 316 17.09 25.87 2.22
N HIS A 317 16.30 24.85 2.58
CA HIS A 317 16.64 23.94 3.66
C HIS A 317 17.98 23.22 3.40
N GLY A 318 18.20 22.73 2.18
CA GLY A 318 19.46 22.09 1.78
C GLY A 318 20.67 23.02 1.88
N ILE A 319 20.50 24.29 1.52
CA ILE A 319 21.57 25.31 1.62
C ILE A 319 21.93 25.54 3.10
N ARG A 320 20.94 25.72 3.98
CA ARG A 320 21.17 25.96 5.42
C ARG A 320 21.91 24.79 6.08
N VAL A 321 21.46 23.56 5.85
CA VAL A 321 22.12 22.34 6.35
C VAL A 321 23.57 22.25 5.87
N ALA A 322 23.85 22.59 4.61
CA ALA A 322 25.20 22.57 4.07
C ALA A 322 26.13 23.67 4.64
N MET A 323 25.57 24.82 5.03
CA MET A 323 26.34 25.88 5.70
C MET A 323 26.67 25.51 7.15
N GLU A 324 25.75 24.86 7.86
CA GLU A 324 25.96 24.40 9.24
C GLU A 324 27.02 23.29 9.31
N ALA A 325 27.04 22.35 8.35
CA ALA A 325 28.02 21.27 8.31
C ALA A 325 29.47 21.71 8.02
N LYS A 326 29.69 22.98 7.64
CA LYS A 326 31.02 23.55 7.37
C LYS A 326 31.59 24.35 8.55
N LYS A 327 30.80 24.54 9.61
CA LYS A 327 31.23 25.17 10.86
C LYS A 327 31.73 24.11 11.83
#